data_AF-A0AB38S748-F1
#
_entry.id   AF-A0AB38S748-F1
#
_cell.length_a   1.000
_cell.length_b   1.000
_cell.length_c   1.000
_cell.angle_alpha   90.00
_cell.angle_beta   90.00
_cell.angle_gamma   90.00
#
_symmetry.space_group_name_H-M   'P 1'
#
loop_
_entity.id
_entity.type
_entity.pdbx_description
1 polymer ?
#
loop_
_entity_poly.entity_id
_entity_poly.type
_entity_poly.pdbx_seq_one_letter_code
_entity_poly.pdbx_strand_id
1 'polypeptide(L)'
;MPLDGLTGLKMADVRAVQTALVTWISSTTPTLPTRKYADYNGTLLTVQPAGVPFSVSIIRFAGVASLPGRVQIKHLVPPETQISRVERIGRACEKKFPKLARWKQMHGARTILVLEDNDMQLTNPSAVAHTYLPIAATRSDRPDETYMVSTFTTPWYAWPLLIDGRTYFDLAQFP
;
A
#
# COMPACT_ATOMS: atom_id res chain seq x y z
N MET A 1 0.62 16.00 -2.10
CA MET A 1 1.03 17.29 -2.69
C MET A 1 2.42 17.60 -2.19
N PRO A 2 3.35 18.16 -2.99
CA PRO A 2 4.64 18.59 -2.46
C PRO A 2 4.43 19.57 -1.32
N LEU A 3 5.22 19.47 -0.25
CA LEU A 3 5.10 20.33 0.94
C LEU A 3 5.10 21.82 0.56
N ASP A 4 5.90 22.19 -0.43
CA ASP A 4 6.02 23.56 -0.90
C ASP A 4 5.32 23.85 -2.23
N GLY A 5 4.50 22.92 -2.71
CA GLY A 5 3.92 22.98 -4.06
C GLY A 5 2.94 24.15 -4.29
N LEU A 6 2.44 24.75 -3.21
CA LEU A 6 1.57 25.93 -3.24
C LEU A 6 2.13 27.11 -2.44
N THR A 7 3.37 27.00 -1.93
CA THR A 7 3.96 28.03 -1.09
C THR A 7 4.10 29.34 -1.88
N GLY A 8 3.62 30.44 -1.30
CA GLY A 8 3.66 31.77 -1.92
C GLY A 8 2.52 32.09 -2.91
N LEU A 9 1.63 31.14 -3.20
CA LEU A 9 0.46 31.40 -4.06
C LEU A 9 -0.67 32.12 -3.31
N LYS A 10 -1.37 33.02 -4.02
CA LYS A 10 -2.60 33.63 -3.50
C LYS A 10 -3.76 32.65 -3.61
N MET A 11 -4.83 32.87 -2.84
CA MET A 11 -6.00 31.97 -2.86
C MET A 11 -6.66 31.83 -4.23
N ALA A 12 -6.64 32.88 -5.06
CA ALA A 12 -7.14 32.80 -6.44
C ALA A 12 -6.32 31.80 -7.28
N ASP A 13 -4.99 31.84 -7.14
CA ASP A 13 -4.07 30.94 -7.84
C ASP A 13 -4.22 29.50 -7.34
N VAL A 14 -4.39 29.30 -6.03
CA VAL A 14 -4.66 27.98 -5.45
C VAL A 14 -5.95 27.38 -6.03
N ARG A 15 -7.02 28.16 -6.16
CA ARG A 15 -8.27 27.71 -6.79
C ARG A 15 -8.10 27.38 -8.27
N ALA A 16 -7.27 28.15 -8.98
CA ALA A 16 -6.94 27.87 -10.38
C ALA A 16 -6.20 26.52 -10.51
N VAL A 17 -5.21 26.26 -9.64
CA VAL A 17 -4.49 24.97 -9.58
C VAL A 17 -5.45 23.81 -9.29
N GLN A 18 -6.35 23.96 -8.31
CA GLN A 18 -7.35 22.94 -7.98
C GLN A 18 -8.28 22.64 -9.17
N THR A 19 -8.74 23.68 -9.86
CA THR A 19 -9.60 23.55 -11.05
C THR A 19 -8.88 22.82 -12.18
N ALA A 20 -7.61 23.15 -12.41
CA ALA A 20 -6.76 22.47 -13.39
C ALA A 20 -6.58 20.98 -13.04
N LEU A 21 -6.31 20.66 -11.77
CA LEU A 21 -6.20 19.28 -11.28
C LEU A 21 -7.50 18.50 -11.48
N VAL A 22 -8.65 19.05 -11.09
CA VAL A 22 -9.96 18.38 -11.26
C VAL A 22 -10.25 18.10 -12.73
N THR A 23 -9.98 19.09 -13.59
CA THR A 23 -10.18 18.96 -15.04
C THR A 23 -9.31 17.85 -15.61
N TRP A 24 -8.01 17.86 -15.27
CA TRP A 24 -7.07 16.85 -15.73
C TRP A 24 -7.40 15.45 -15.21
N ILE A 25 -7.73 15.30 -13.92
CA ILE A 25 -8.11 14.01 -13.32
C ILE A 25 -9.36 13.46 -14.02
N SER A 26 -10.37 14.29 -14.23
CA SER A 26 -11.66 13.86 -14.80
C SER A 26 -11.53 13.43 -16.27
N SER A 27 -10.69 14.09 -17.05
CA SER A 27 -10.46 13.74 -18.46
C SER A 27 -9.48 12.58 -18.63
N THR A 28 -8.49 12.45 -17.74
CA THR A 28 -7.41 11.46 -17.87
C THR A 28 -7.79 10.12 -17.25
N THR A 29 -8.48 10.09 -16.11
CA THR A 29 -8.79 8.83 -15.42
C THR A 29 -9.52 7.81 -16.32
N PRO A 30 -10.54 8.18 -17.12
CA PRO A 30 -11.25 7.22 -17.97
C PRO A 30 -10.38 6.56 -19.05
N THR A 31 -9.29 7.21 -19.48
CA THR A 31 -8.40 6.70 -20.54
C THR A 31 -7.36 5.72 -20.00
N LEU A 32 -7.20 5.62 -18.68
CA LEU A 32 -6.25 4.72 -18.06
C LEU A 32 -6.80 3.29 -17.98
N PRO A 33 -5.95 2.27 -18.21
CA PRO A 33 -6.32 0.89 -17.94
C PRO A 33 -6.65 0.73 -16.45
N THR A 34 -7.74 0.03 -16.16
CA THR A 34 -8.12 -0.35 -14.80
C THR A 34 -7.20 -1.44 -14.28
N ARG A 35 -6.67 -1.26 -13.06
CA ARG A 35 -5.90 -2.28 -12.35
C ARG A 35 -6.76 -3.03 -11.35
N LYS A 36 -6.36 -4.26 -11.01
CA LYS A 36 -6.95 -4.95 -9.85
C LYS A 36 -6.74 -4.10 -8.60
N TYR A 37 -7.79 -3.98 -7.78
CA TYR A 37 -7.71 -3.25 -6.52
C TYR A 37 -6.51 -3.73 -5.70
N ALA A 38 -5.86 -2.81 -4.99
CA ALA A 38 -4.72 -3.09 -4.13
C ALA A 38 -3.37 -3.47 -4.81
N ASP A 39 -3.30 -3.55 -6.15
CA ASP A 39 -2.03 -3.63 -6.88
C ASP A 39 -1.49 -2.24 -7.25
N TYR A 40 -0.62 -1.69 -6.41
CA TYR A 40 -0.01 -0.38 -6.64
C TYR A 40 1.22 -0.45 -7.57
N ASN A 41 1.58 -1.64 -8.07
CA ASN A 41 2.69 -1.79 -9.00
C ASN A 41 2.25 -1.52 -10.44
N GLY A 42 3.19 -1.07 -11.28
CA GLY A 42 2.99 -0.73 -12.69
C GLY A 42 3.04 0.77 -12.99
N THR A 43 3.17 1.13 -14.26
CA THR A 43 3.46 2.49 -14.75
C THR A 43 2.45 3.53 -14.29
N LEU A 44 2.81 4.37 -13.33
CA LEU A 44 2.05 5.56 -12.98
C LEU A 44 2.05 6.50 -14.19
N LEU A 45 0.89 7.09 -14.53
CA LEU A 45 0.91 8.23 -15.43
C LEU A 45 1.36 9.43 -14.61
N THR A 46 2.63 9.80 -14.77
CA THR A 46 3.24 10.96 -14.13
C THR A 46 3.41 12.06 -15.16
N VAL A 47 2.74 13.19 -14.94
CA VAL A 47 2.80 14.37 -15.80
C VAL A 47 2.75 15.63 -14.95
N GLN A 48 3.09 16.78 -15.51
CA GLN A 48 2.80 18.08 -14.93
C GLN A 48 1.61 18.68 -15.70
N PRO A 49 0.38 18.65 -15.15
CA PRO A 49 -0.79 19.20 -15.84
C PRO A 49 -0.61 20.71 -16.08
N ALA A 50 -1.18 21.21 -17.18
CA ALA A 50 -1.14 22.64 -17.49
C ALA A 50 -1.75 23.46 -16.33
N GLY A 51 -1.05 24.51 -15.89
CA GLY A 51 -1.47 25.34 -14.77
C GLY A 51 -1.21 24.74 -13.37
N VAL A 52 -0.54 23.59 -13.29
CA VAL A 52 -0.13 22.97 -12.02
C VAL A 52 1.39 23.09 -11.86
N PRO A 53 1.91 23.65 -10.75
CA PRO A 53 3.34 23.93 -10.59
C PRO A 53 4.18 22.72 -10.19
N PHE A 54 3.63 21.51 -10.22
CA PHE A 54 4.31 20.28 -9.82
C PHE A 54 3.81 19.06 -10.59
N SER A 55 4.62 18.02 -10.62
CA SER A 55 4.23 16.73 -11.21
C SER A 55 3.20 16.02 -10.35
N VAL A 56 2.28 15.33 -11.03
CA VAL A 56 1.19 14.54 -10.45
C VAL A 56 1.21 13.16 -11.08
N SER A 57 1.09 12.15 -10.23
CA SER A 57 0.94 10.75 -10.65
C SER A 57 -0.50 10.30 -10.43
N ILE A 58 -1.07 9.60 -11.42
CA ILE A 58 -2.40 9.01 -11.32
C ILE A 58 -2.39 7.53 -11.68
N ILE A 59 -3.25 6.78 -10.99
CA ILE A 59 -3.48 5.35 -11.16
C ILE A 59 -4.99 5.10 -11.04
N ARG A 60 -5.51 4.18 -11.84
CA ARG A 60 -6.92 3.79 -11.81
C ARG A 60 -7.06 2.34 -11.35
N PHE A 61 -7.84 2.15 -10.30
CA PHE A 61 -8.24 0.83 -9.83
C PHE A 61 -9.64 0.49 -10.35
N ALA A 62 -9.86 -0.79 -10.63
CA ALA A 62 -11.20 -1.36 -10.68
C ALA A 62 -11.85 -1.14 -9.31
N GLY A 63 -13.08 -0.64 -9.32
CA GLY A 63 -13.85 -0.49 -8.08
C GLY A 63 -14.06 -1.84 -7.42
N VAL A 64 -14.27 -1.83 -6.10
CA VAL A 64 -14.84 -2.98 -5.40
C VAL A 64 -16.35 -2.87 -5.56
N ALA A 65 -17.03 -3.92 -6.02
CA ALA A 65 -18.45 -3.86 -6.43
C ALA A 65 -19.39 -3.27 -5.35
N SER A 66 -19.02 -3.36 -4.07
CA SER A 66 -19.77 -2.86 -2.91
C SER A 66 -19.31 -1.50 -2.37
N LEU A 67 -18.26 -0.89 -2.94
CA LEU A 67 -17.72 0.38 -2.46
C LEU A 67 -17.82 1.46 -3.54
N PRO A 68 -18.35 2.65 -3.21
CA PRO A 68 -18.34 3.76 -4.15
C PRO A 68 -16.91 4.12 -4.53
N GLY A 69 -16.68 4.42 -5.82
CA GLY A 69 -15.39 4.90 -6.30
C GLY A 69 -14.98 6.17 -5.55
N ARG A 70 -13.76 6.20 -5.03
CA ARG A 70 -13.23 7.37 -4.30
C ARG A 70 -11.92 7.82 -4.93
N VAL A 71 -11.75 9.13 -5.05
CA VAL A 71 -10.43 9.72 -5.28
C VAL A 71 -9.64 9.59 -3.99
N GLN A 72 -8.46 8.98 -4.07
CA GLN A 72 -7.55 8.87 -2.95
C GLN A 72 -6.27 9.64 -3.24
N ILE A 73 -5.92 10.55 -2.34
CA ILE A 73 -4.62 11.22 -2.38
C ILE A 73 -3.63 10.33 -1.63
N LYS A 74 -2.50 10.01 -2.27
CA LYS A 74 -1.42 9.23 -1.68
C LYS A 74 -0.12 10.01 -1.78
N HIS A 75 0.74 9.83 -0.79
CA HIS A 75 2.10 10.32 -0.84
C HIS A 75 2.98 9.28 -1.52
N LEU A 76 3.75 9.73 -2.51
CA LEU A 76 4.83 8.91 -3.08
C LEU A 76 6.03 9.06 -2.16
N VAL A 77 6.51 7.92 -1.69
CA VAL A 77 7.65 7.86 -0.79
C VAL A 77 8.91 7.66 -1.62
N PRO A 78 10.03 8.34 -1.29
CA PRO A 78 11.29 8.12 -1.97
C PRO A 78 11.78 6.65 -1.96
N PRO A 79 12.57 6.21 -2.95
CA PRO A 79 13.06 4.84 -3.05
C PRO A 79 13.81 4.34 -1.81
N GLU A 80 14.56 5.19 -1.11
CA GLU A 80 15.33 4.86 0.09
C GLU A 80 14.45 4.36 1.25
N THR A 81 13.20 4.82 1.34
CA THR A 81 12.26 4.32 2.35
C THR A 81 11.82 2.88 2.06
N GLN A 82 11.93 2.42 0.80
CA GLN A 82 11.67 1.03 0.45
C GLN A 82 12.77 0.10 0.99
N ILE A 83 14.04 0.52 0.97
CA ILE A 83 15.16 -0.26 1.54
C ILE A 83 14.95 -0.49 3.03
N SER A 84 14.61 0.57 3.78
CA SER A 84 14.32 0.46 5.22
C SER A 84 13.16 -0.51 5.53
N ARG A 85 12.13 -0.54 4.66
CA ARG A 85 11.01 -1.49 4.79
C ARG A 85 11.47 -2.95 4.63
N VAL A 86 12.29 -3.23 3.62
CA VAL A 86 12.84 -4.57 3.36
C VAL A 86 13.62 -5.07 4.56
N GLU A 87 14.54 -4.27 5.07
CA GLU A 87 15.35 -4.67 6.21
C GLU A 87 14.51 -4.90 7.48
N ARG A 88 13.54 -4.02 7.76
CA ARG A 88 12.70 -4.13 8.96
C ARG A 88 11.85 -5.39 8.93
N ILE A 89 11.22 -5.70 7.79
CA ILE A 89 10.41 -6.91 7.61
C ILE A 89 11.32 -8.15 7.67
N GLY A 90 12.49 -8.12 7.03
CA GLY A 90 13.47 -9.20 7.10
C GLY A 90 13.90 -9.50 8.54
N ARG A 91 14.30 -8.49 9.32
CA ARG A 91 14.65 -8.64 10.74
C ARG A 91 13.50 -9.20 11.58
N ALA A 92 12.26 -8.79 11.30
CA ALA A 92 11.09 -9.34 11.98
C ALA A 92 10.91 -10.84 11.67
N CYS A 93 11.05 -11.24 10.41
CA CYS A 93 10.97 -12.64 10.00
C CYS A 93 12.07 -13.48 10.66
N GLU A 94 13.33 -13.04 10.59
CA GLU A 94 14.46 -13.73 11.22
C GLU A 94 14.24 -13.97 12.72
N LYS A 95 13.71 -12.96 13.42
CA LYS A 95 13.52 -13.04 14.87
C LYS A 95 12.29 -13.87 15.28
N LYS A 96 11.24 -13.89 14.46
CA LYS A 96 9.92 -14.42 14.85
C LYS A 96 9.62 -15.79 14.25
N PHE A 97 10.05 -16.09 13.03
CA PHE A 97 9.74 -17.37 12.37
C PHE A 97 10.23 -18.57 13.18
N PRO A 98 11.50 -18.64 13.64
CA PRO A 98 11.97 -19.79 14.42
C PRO A 98 11.20 -19.99 15.72
N LYS A 99 10.75 -18.89 16.34
CA LYS A 99 9.96 -18.95 17.59
C LYS A 99 8.59 -19.54 17.34
N LEU A 100 7.90 -19.07 16.29
CA LEU A 100 6.58 -19.57 15.91
C LEU A 100 6.67 -21.03 15.47
N ALA A 101 7.67 -21.38 14.65
CA ALA A 101 7.91 -22.76 14.23
C ALA A 101 8.14 -23.70 15.43
N ARG A 102 8.90 -23.28 16.44
CA ARG A 102 9.08 -24.04 17.68
C ARG A 102 7.76 -24.28 18.41
N TRP A 103 6.91 -23.25 18.53
CA TRP A 103 5.58 -23.38 19.15
C TRP A 103 4.69 -24.36 18.38
N LYS A 104 4.71 -24.29 17.04
CA LYS A 104 3.99 -25.21 16.17
C LYS A 104 4.47 -26.66 16.37
N GLN A 105 5.78 -26.89 16.39
CA GLN A 105 6.36 -28.22 16.59
C GLN A 105 6.05 -28.81 17.97
N MET A 106 6.16 -28.00 19.03
CA MET A 106 5.99 -28.48 20.41
C MET A 106 4.53 -28.69 20.81
N HIS A 107 3.62 -27.88 20.27
CA HIS A 107 2.24 -27.82 20.75
C HIS A 107 1.19 -28.07 19.67
N GLY A 108 1.59 -28.34 18.42
CA GLY A 108 0.66 -28.41 17.29
C GLY A 108 -0.09 -27.09 17.04
N ALA A 109 0.44 -25.97 17.56
CA ALA A 109 -0.25 -24.69 17.54
C ALA A 109 -0.29 -24.10 16.13
N ARG A 110 -1.43 -23.50 15.77
CA ARG A 110 -1.54 -22.62 14.60
C ARG A 110 -0.86 -21.29 14.93
N THR A 111 -0.04 -20.81 14.01
CA THR A 111 0.86 -19.67 14.24
C THR A 111 0.49 -18.46 13.39
N ILE A 112 0.41 -17.30 14.04
CA ILE A 112 0.07 -16.04 13.41
C ILE A 112 1.20 -15.04 13.67
N LEU A 113 1.69 -14.39 12.61
CA LEU A 113 2.55 -13.23 12.72
C LEU A 113 1.75 -11.95 12.43
N VAL A 114 1.86 -10.98 13.34
CA VAL A 114 1.29 -9.64 13.15
C VAL A 114 2.43 -8.66 12.88
N LEU A 115 2.38 -8.02 11.73
CA LEU A 115 3.22 -6.87 11.37
C LEU A 115 2.43 -5.60 11.64
N GLU A 116 2.70 -4.98 12.77
CA GLU A 116 2.04 -3.73 13.14
C GLU A 116 2.55 -2.57 12.28
N ASP A 117 1.60 -1.81 11.74
CA ASP A 117 1.81 -0.55 11.07
C ASP A 117 1.43 0.60 12.00
N ASN A 118 2.41 1.44 12.30
CA ASN A 118 2.28 2.62 13.13
C ASN A 118 2.34 3.93 12.32
N ASP A 119 2.45 3.87 10.98
CA ASP A 119 2.58 5.06 10.13
C ASP A 119 1.72 4.98 8.86
N MET A 120 0.62 5.74 8.86
CA MET A 120 -0.34 5.85 7.77
C MET A 120 0.24 6.35 6.45
N GLN A 121 1.36 7.08 6.48
CA GLN A 121 1.80 7.86 5.32
C GLN A 121 2.81 7.13 4.45
N LEU A 122 3.60 6.21 5.02
CA LEU A 122 4.79 5.65 4.35
C LEU A 122 4.66 4.19 3.94
N THR A 123 3.56 3.53 4.31
CA THR A 123 3.38 2.11 4.00
C THR A 123 1.93 1.78 3.63
N ASN A 124 1.76 0.66 2.93
CA ASN A 124 0.46 0.13 2.59
C ASN A 124 0.55 -1.41 2.49
N PRO A 125 -0.58 -2.14 2.58
CA PRO A 125 -0.57 -3.60 2.59
C PRO A 125 0.08 -4.22 1.35
N SER A 126 -0.06 -3.61 0.18
CA SER A 126 0.58 -4.10 -1.06
C SER A 126 2.10 -4.00 -1.01
N ALA A 127 2.63 -2.88 -0.49
CA ALA A 127 4.06 -2.69 -0.33
C ALA A 127 4.65 -3.67 0.71
N VAL A 128 3.93 -3.91 1.80
CA VAL A 128 4.33 -4.90 2.81
C VAL A 128 4.28 -6.32 2.22
N ALA A 129 3.22 -6.66 1.48
CA ALA A 129 3.08 -7.96 0.82
C ALA A 129 4.22 -8.23 -0.17
N HIS A 130 4.55 -7.25 -1.03
CA HIS A 130 5.65 -7.36 -1.99
C HIS A 130 7.00 -7.64 -1.33
N THR A 131 7.24 -7.06 -0.16
CA THR A 131 8.47 -7.29 0.61
C THR A 131 8.44 -8.62 1.37
N TYR A 132 7.32 -8.93 2.01
CA TYR A 132 7.17 -10.08 2.90
C TYR A 132 7.12 -11.41 2.14
N LEU A 133 6.34 -11.48 1.05
CA LEU A 133 6.05 -12.74 0.38
C LEU A 133 7.30 -13.45 -0.17
N PRO A 134 8.29 -12.78 -0.80
CA PRO A 134 9.53 -13.41 -1.23
C PRO A 134 10.34 -13.99 -0.06
N ILE A 135 10.39 -13.29 1.08
CA ILE A 135 11.09 -13.75 2.29
C ILE A 135 10.38 -14.96 2.89
N ALA A 136 9.04 -14.93 2.93
CA ALA A 136 8.26 -16.03 3.47
C ALA A 136 8.32 -17.27 2.58
N ALA A 137 8.30 -17.12 1.26
CA ALA A 137 8.28 -18.22 0.30
C ALA A 137 9.53 -19.11 0.36
N THR A 138 10.69 -18.56 0.73
CA THR A 138 11.96 -19.29 0.81
C THR A 138 12.17 -20.00 2.15
N ARG A 139 11.23 -19.88 3.08
CA ARG A 139 11.39 -20.30 4.47
C ARG A 139 10.37 -21.36 4.88
N SER A 140 10.86 -22.52 5.30
CA SER A 140 10.04 -23.61 5.82
C SER A 140 9.49 -23.36 7.23
N ASP A 141 10.11 -22.43 7.97
CA ASP A 141 9.74 -22.05 9.34
C ASP A 141 8.76 -20.86 9.39
N ARG A 142 8.20 -20.46 8.25
CA ARG A 142 7.20 -19.40 8.15
C ARG A 142 5.92 -19.73 8.94
N PRO A 143 5.19 -18.72 9.45
CA PRO A 143 3.92 -18.93 10.14
C PRO A 143 2.80 -19.41 9.20
N ASP A 144 1.72 -19.93 9.78
CA ASP A 144 0.52 -20.35 9.03
C ASP A 144 -0.24 -19.15 8.45
N GLU A 145 -0.25 -18.05 9.21
CA GLU A 145 -0.90 -16.81 8.82
C GLU A 145 0.00 -15.60 9.12
N THR A 146 -0.14 -14.56 8.31
CA THR A 146 0.48 -13.26 8.55
C THR A 146 -0.45 -12.13 8.16
N TYR A 147 -0.55 -11.14 9.04
CA TYR A 147 -1.37 -9.95 8.86
C TYR A 147 -0.53 -8.68 9.00
N MET A 148 -0.87 -7.67 8.21
CA MET A 148 -0.52 -6.29 8.51
C MET A 148 -1.66 -5.68 9.32
N VAL A 149 -1.38 -5.05 10.46
CA VAL A 149 -2.41 -4.43 11.31
C VAL A 149 -2.12 -2.96 11.48
N SER A 150 -3.05 -2.10 11.08
CA SER A 150 -3.02 -0.66 11.40
C SER A 150 -3.75 -0.43 12.71
N THR A 151 -2.99 0.03 13.71
CA THR A 151 -3.49 0.31 15.06
C THR A 151 -3.74 1.80 15.31
N PHE A 152 -3.30 2.68 14.39
CA PHE A 152 -3.44 4.14 14.50
C PHE A 152 -4.81 4.68 14.03
N THR A 153 -5.69 3.83 13.47
CA THR A 153 -7.06 4.18 13.08
C THR A 153 -8.08 3.55 14.03
N THR A 154 -9.32 4.04 14.08
CA THR A 154 -10.42 3.38 14.79
C THR A 154 -11.60 3.19 13.83
N PRO A 155 -12.10 1.96 13.62
CA PRO A 155 -11.58 0.70 14.17
C PRO A 155 -10.16 0.37 13.67
N TRP A 156 -9.48 -0.55 14.35
CA TRP A 156 -8.24 -1.14 13.82
C TRP A 156 -8.55 -1.91 12.53
N TYR A 157 -7.63 -1.87 11.58
CA TYR A 157 -7.75 -2.61 10.33
C TYR A 157 -6.65 -3.66 10.23
N ALA A 158 -7.03 -4.88 9.85
CA ALA A 158 -6.11 -5.96 9.57
C ALA A 158 -6.22 -6.37 8.10
N TRP A 159 -5.08 -6.47 7.42
CA TRP A 159 -5.00 -6.97 6.05
C TRP A 159 -4.23 -8.29 6.04
N PRO A 160 -4.80 -9.37 5.46
CA PRO A 160 -4.11 -10.63 5.36
C PRO A 160 -3.00 -10.55 4.30
N LEU A 161 -1.77 -10.86 4.71
CA LEU A 161 -0.64 -10.94 3.80
C LEU A 161 -0.46 -12.36 3.26
N LEU A 162 -0.70 -13.35 4.12
CA LEU A 162 -0.65 -14.77 3.82
C LEU A 162 -1.62 -15.51 4.76
N ILE A 163 -2.51 -16.33 4.22
CA ILE A 163 -3.37 -17.24 4.99
C ILE A 163 -3.41 -18.57 4.24
N ASP A 164 -2.96 -19.66 4.89
CA ASP A 164 -3.04 -21.02 4.34
C ASP A 164 -2.53 -21.11 2.88
N GLY A 165 -1.44 -20.41 2.57
CA GLY A 165 -0.84 -20.36 1.24
C GLY A 165 -1.45 -19.35 0.25
N ARG A 166 -2.59 -18.75 0.56
CA ARG A 166 -3.18 -17.65 -0.23
C ARG A 166 -2.54 -16.32 0.13
N THR A 167 -2.07 -15.58 -0.87
CA THR A 167 -1.41 -14.29 -0.67
C THR A 167 -2.39 -13.13 -0.60
N TYR A 168 -1.93 -11.97 -0.13
CA TYR A 168 -2.66 -10.70 -0.23
C TYR A 168 -3.30 -10.46 -1.61
N PHE A 169 -2.58 -10.78 -2.69
CA PHE A 169 -3.06 -10.56 -4.06
C PHE A 169 -4.13 -11.57 -4.50
N ASP A 170 -4.12 -12.78 -3.94
CA ASP A 170 -5.16 -13.78 -4.16
C ASP A 170 -6.43 -13.44 -3.36
N LEU A 171 -6.25 -12.82 -2.19
CA LEU A 171 -7.32 -12.45 -1.26
C LEU A 171 -7.97 -11.12 -1.64
N ALA A 172 -7.23 -10.20 -2.26
CA ALA A 172 -7.74 -8.92 -2.76
C ALA A 172 -8.62 -9.05 -4.02
N GLN A 173 -8.65 -10.24 -4.63
CA GLN A 173 -9.57 -10.57 -5.73
C GLN A 173 -10.95 -10.85 -5.16
N PHE A 174 -11.71 -9.79 -4.86
CA PHE A 174 -13.16 -9.90 -4.68
C PHE A 174 -13.84 -9.99 -6.06
N PRO A 175 -14.87 -10.84 -6.22
CA PRO A 175 -15.75 -10.79 -7.39
C PRO A 175 -16.49 -9.44 -7.50
#